data_AF-A0A1N7BN77-F1
#
_entry.id   AF-A0A1N7BN77-F1
#
_cell.length_a   1.000
_cell.length_b   1.000
_cell.length_c   1.000
_cell.angle_alpha   90.00
_cell.angle_beta   90.00
_cell.angle_gamma   90.00
#
_symmetry.space_group_name_H-M   'P 1'
#
loop_
_entity.id
_entity.type
_entity.pdbx_description
1 polymer ?
#
loop_
_entity_poly.entity_id
_entity_poly.type
_entity_poly.pdbx_seq_one_letter_code
_entity_poly.pdbx_strand_id
1 'polypeptide(L)'
;MSLPRRLEQVGIVVGSVLMLSLPLTVFTPFLVESPQLWQTTLLVYLPSFVVGTLIALGKFPVSYQQVWAFGIVSWLSTVALWMIFDVQSVTADQQTAIGTWLVALLVGALVAWANPRIRPRGSEA
;
A
#
# COMPACT_ATOMS: atom_id res chain seq x y z
N MET A 1 -7.76 -26.41 10.34
CA MET A 1 -6.64 -25.54 9.92
C MET A 1 -5.52 -25.65 10.92
N SER A 2 -4.27 -25.78 10.47
CA SER A 2 -3.10 -25.82 11.36
C SER A 2 -2.76 -24.42 11.88
N LEU A 3 -2.22 -24.35 13.11
CA LEU A 3 -1.81 -23.09 13.74
C LEU A 3 -0.79 -22.29 12.90
N PRO A 4 0.23 -22.90 12.25
CA PRO A 4 1.17 -22.18 11.39
C PRO A 4 0.49 -21.44 10.24
N ARG A 5 -0.50 -22.07 9.59
CA ARG A 5 -1.22 -21.48 8.46
C ARG A 5 -2.06 -20.27 8.88
N ARG A 6 -2.62 -20.28 10.10
CA ARG A 6 -3.34 -19.12 10.65
C ARG A 6 -2.40 -17.95 10.90
N LEU A 7 -1.21 -18.22 11.46
CA LEU A 7 -0.21 -17.18 11.71
C LEU A 7 0.29 -16.55 10.41
N GLU A 8 0.52 -17.35 9.38
CA GLU A 8 0.88 -16.87 8.04
C GLU A 8 -0.21 -15.93 7.47
N GLN A 9 -1.48 -16.33 7.55
CA GLN A 9 -2.60 -15.52 7.09
C GLN A 9 -2.72 -14.19 7.83
N VAL A 10 -2.59 -14.21 9.16
CA VAL A 10 -2.59 -12.99 9.98
C VAL A 10 -1.40 -12.10 9.59
N GLY A 11 -0.22 -12.67 9.39
CA GLY A 11 0.97 -11.95 8.93
C GLY A 11 0.77 -11.26 7.58
N ILE A 12 0.14 -11.94 6.61
CA ILE A 12 -0.20 -11.37 5.30
C ILE A 12 -1.17 -10.19 5.46
N VAL A 13 -2.21 -10.34 6.29
CA VAL A 13 -3.20 -9.26 6.54
C VAL A 13 -2.50 -8.05 7.16
N VAL A 14 -1.79 -8.25 8.27
CA VAL A 14 -1.10 -7.17 8.99
C VAL A 14 -0.07 -6.49 8.09
N GLY A 15 0.75 -7.28 7.37
CA GLY A 15 1.73 -6.74 6.44
C GLY A 15 1.11 -5.94 5.31
N SER A 16 -0.03 -6.39 4.76
CA SER A 16 -0.75 -5.64 3.72
C SER A 16 -1.34 -4.34 4.25
N VAL A 17 -1.89 -4.37 5.48
CA VAL A 17 -2.40 -3.17 6.17
C VAL A 17 -1.29 -2.13 6.35
N LEU A 18 -0.10 -2.56 6.76
CA LEU A 18 1.05 -1.66 6.94
C LEU A 18 1.55 -1.12 5.61
N MET A 19 1.72 -1.97 4.59
CA MET A 19 2.33 -1.54 3.33
C MET A 19 1.42 -0.66 2.48
N LEU A 20 0.11 -0.94 2.45
CA LEU A 20 -0.85 -0.15 1.69
C LEU A 20 -1.23 1.15 2.40
N SER A 21 -1.15 1.18 3.74
CA SER A 21 -1.43 2.42 4.49
C SER A 21 -0.35 3.48 4.27
N LEU A 22 0.92 3.11 4.08
CA LEU A 22 2.02 4.06 3.85
C LEU A 22 1.73 5.12 2.77
N PRO A 23 1.45 4.76 1.51
CA PRO A 23 1.12 5.76 0.49
C PRO A 23 -0.25 6.43 0.73
N LEU A 24 -1.17 5.80 1.47
CA LEU A 24 -2.51 6.34 1.72
C LEU A 24 -2.54 7.40 2.82
N THR A 25 -1.65 7.35 3.82
CA THR A 25 -1.63 8.34 4.92
C THR A 25 -1.36 9.74 4.40
N VAL A 26 -0.47 9.88 3.41
CA VAL A 26 -0.17 11.14 2.71
C VAL A 26 -1.41 11.77 2.07
N PHE A 27 -2.39 10.96 1.68
CA PHE A 27 -3.56 11.43 0.95
C PHE A 27 -4.72 11.87 1.86
N THR A 28 -4.67 11.52 3.16
CA THR A 28 -5.75 11.79 4.11
C THR A 28 -6.15 13.26 4.25
N PRO A 29 -5.21 14.25 4.23
CA PRO A 29 -5.58 15.67 4.35
C PRO A 29 -6.36 16.21 3.14
N PHE A 30 -6.34 15.51 2.00
CA PHE A 30 -7.02 15.96 0.78
C PHE A 30 -8.47 15.46 0.68
N LEU A 31 -8.79 14.37 1.37
CA LEU A 31 -10.10 13.73 1.27
C LEU A 31 -11.11 14.28 2.27
N VAL A 32 -10.63 14.84 3.38
CA VAL A 32 -11.47 15.32 4.47
C VAL A 32 -10.84 16.58 5.04
N GLU A 33 -11.58 17.69 5.05
CA GLU A 33 -11.11 18.99 5.58
C GLU A 33 -10.94 18.99 7.11
N SER A 34 -11.69 18.15 7.84
CA SER A 34 -11.62 18.04 9.29
C SER A 34 -11.97 16.61 9.76
N PRO A 35 -11.12 15.62 9.46
CA PRO A 35 -11.44 14.24 9.76
C PRO A 35 -11.35 13.98 11.26
N GLN A 36 -12.39 13.36 11.80
CA GLN A 36 -12.30 12.75 13.12
C GLN A 36 -11.33 11.56 13.04
N LEU A 37 -10.60 11.27 14.12
CA LEU A 37 -9.56 10.21 14.14
C LEU A 37 -10.06 8.86 13.62
N TRP A 38 -11.30 8.48 13.93
CA TRP A 38 -11.88 7.23 13.47
C TRP A 38 -12.15 7.22 11.96
N GLN A 39 -12.49 8.36 11.35
CA GLN A 39 -12.70 8.48 9.90
C GLN A 39 -11.38 8.27 9.16
N THR A 40 -10.30 8.94 9.58
CA THR A 40 -8.96 8.74 9.02
C THR A 40 -8.52 7.28 9.14
N THR A 41 -8.75 6.69 10.32
CA THR A 41 -8.40 5.29 10.59
C THR A 41 -9.13 4.35 9.63
N LEU A 42 -10.45 4.48 9.49
CA LEU A 42 -11.20 3.64 8.55
C LEU A 42 -10.76 3.87 7.11
N LEU A 43 -10.58 5.12 6.70
CA LEU A 43 -10.28 5.46 5.32
C LEU A 43 -8.90 4.91 4.87
N VAL A 44 -7.92 4.90 5.78
CA VAL A 44 -6.57 4.37 5.51
C VAL A 44 -6.50 2.85 5.68
N TYR A 45 -7.02 2.33 6.79
CA TYR A 45 -6.77 0.93 7.16
C TYR A 45 -7.83 -0.04 6.64
N LEU A 46 -9.09 0.39 6.47
CA LEU A 46 -10.15 -0.52 6.03
C LEU A 46 -9.90 -1.06 4.61
N PRO A 47 -9.56 -0.24 3.59
CA PRO A 47 -9.25 -0.77 2.26
C PRO A 47 -8.05 -1.73 2.31
N SER A 48 -7.02 -1.35 3.05
CA SER A 48 -5.81 -2.15 3.23
C SER A 48 -6.08 -3.49 3.91
N PHE A 49 -6.99 -3.51 4.90
CA PHE A 49 -7.44 -4.72 5.59
C PHE A 49 -8.26 -5.63 4.68
N VAL A 50 -9.18 -5.07 3.89
CA VAL A 50 -9.97 -5.82 2.92
C VAL A 50 -9.05 -6.49 1.90
N VAL A 51 -8.11 -5.73 1.31
CA VAL A 51 -7.13 -6.28 0.35
C VAL A 51 -6.27 -7.35 1.00
N GLY A 52 -5.71 -7.10 2.19
CA GLY A 52 -4.90 -8.08 2.92
C GLY A 52 -5.66 -9.37 3.22
N THR A 53 -6.94 -9.26 3.59
CA THR A 53 -7.82 -10.42 3.84
C THR A 53 -8.08 -11.21 2.57
N LEU A 54 -8.36 -10.54 1.45
CA LEU A 54 -8.56 -11.21 0.16
C LEU A 54 -7.29 -11.95 -0.30
N ILE A 55 -6.11 -11.38 -0.08
CA ILE A 55 -4.82 -12.03 -0.38
C ILE A 55 -4.60 -13.24 0.54
N ALA A 56 -4.83 -13.10 1.85
CA ALA A 56 -4.67 -14.20 2.81
C ALA A 56 -5.63 -15.38 2.55
N LEU A 57 -6.78 -15.11 1.94
CA LEU A 57 -7.74 -16.12 1.50
C LEU A 57 -7.46 -16.66 0.08
N GLY A 58 -6.43 -16.16 -0.62
CA GLY A 58 -6.11 -16.55 -1.99
C GLY A 58 -7.17 -16.12 -3.02
N LYS A 59 -8.01 -15.13 -2.69
CA LYS A 59 -9.11 -14.64 -3.52
C LYS A 59 -8.74 -13.40 -4.35
N PHE A 60 -7.50 -12.91 -4.24
CA PHE A 60 -7.03 -11.73 -4.94
C PHE A 60 -5.91 -12.10 -5.92
N PRO A 61 -5.92 -11.61 -7.18
CA PRO A 61 -4.93 -11.97 -8.19
C PRO A 61 -3.60 -11.19 -8.03
N VAL A 62 -3.22 -10.87 -6.79
CA VAL A 62 -2.00 -10.14 -6.43
C VAL A 62 -1.31 -10.88 -5.30
N SER A 63 0.02 -11.07 -5.40
CA SER A 63 0.79 -11.73 -4.35
C SER A 63 1.12 -10.76 -3.20
N TYR A 64 1.35 -11.30 -2.01
CA TYR A 64 1.81 -10.52 -0.86
C TYR A 64 3.12 -9.75 -1.15
N GLN A 65 4.02 -10.34 -1.94
CA GLN A 65 5.27 -9.70 -2.37
C GLN A 65 5.01 -8.48 -3.27
N GLN A 66 4.00 -8.55 -4.14
CA GLN A 66 3.62 -7.42 -4.99
C GLN A 66 3.04 -6.27 -4.16
N VAL A 67 2.27 -6.56 -3.12
CA VAL A 67 1.77 -5.53 -2.18
C VAL A 67 2.93 -4.83 -1.47
N TRP A 68 3.93 -5.59 -1.02
CA TRP A 68 5.15 -5.04 -0.42
C TRP A 68 5.92 -4.14 -1.38
N ALA A 69 6.20 -4.65 -2.59
CA ALA A 69 6.89 -3.88 -3.62
C ALA A 69 6.14 -2.59 -3.95
N PHE A 70 4.83 -2.67 -4.13
CA PHE A 70 3.98 -1.52 -4.39
C PHE A 70 4.05 -0.49 -3.26
N GLY A 71 3.85 -0.90 -2.00
CA GLY A 71 3.85 0.01 -0.86
C GLY A 71 5.16 0.75 -0.68
N ILE A 72 6.29 0.01 -0.68
CA ILE A 72 7.63 0.59 -0.51
C ILE A 72 7.99 1.51 -1.68
N VAL A 73 7.83 1.04 -2.92
CA VAL A 73 8.27 1.80 -4.09
C VAL A 73 7.43 3.06 -4.24
N SER A 74 6.10 2.98 -4.01
CA SER A 74 5.24 4.17 -4.04
C SER A 74 5.63 5.16 -2.95
N TRP A 75 5.92 4.69 -1.74
CA TRP A 75 6.33 5.57 -0.64
C TRP A 75 7.66 6.28 -0.94
N LEU A 76 8.69 5.52 -1.30
CA LEU A 76 10.01 6.07 -1.59
C LEU A 76 9.98 7.01 -2.80
N SER A 77 9.22 6.67 -3.84
CA SER A 77 9.07 7.55 -5.01
C SER A 77 8.33 8.83 -4.65
N THR A 78 7.32 8.78 -3.77
CA THR A 78 6.61 9.98 -3.29
C THR A 78 7.60 10.91 -2.57
N VAL A 79 8.36 10.38 -1.62
CA VAL A 79 9.35 11.15 -0.86
C VAL A 79 10.43 11.73 -1.78
N ALA A 80 10.95 10.94 -2.71
CA ALA A 80 11.96 11.40 -3.65
C ALA A 80 11.45 12.53 -4.56
N LEU A 81 10.22 12.40 -5.08
CA LEU A 81 9.62 13.43 -5.91
C LEU A 81 9.33 14.70 -5.11
N TRP A 82 8.85 14.58 -3.87
CA TRP A 82 8.67 15.74 -2.98
C TRP A 82 9.98 16.48 -2.69
N MET A 83 11.10 15.75 -2.55
CA MET A 83 12.41 16.38 -2.44
C MET A 83 12.84 17.10 -3.74
N ILE A 84 12.55 16.52 -4.91
CA ILE A 84 12.90 17.10 -6.21
C ILE A 84 12.08 18.36 -6.52
N PHE A 85 10.79 18.35 -6.17
CA PHE A 85 9.85 19.43 -6.44
C PHE A 85 9.67 20.39 -5.26
N ASP A 86 10.50 20.26 -4.22
CA ASP A 86 10.52 21.11 -3.03
C ASP A 86 9.14 21.24 -2.33
N VAL A 87 8.43 20.12 -2.19
CA VAL A 87 7.14 20.06 -1.49
C VAL A 87 7.40 20.18 0.02
N GLN A 88 7.18 21.36 0.58
CA GLN A 88 7.43 21.66 1.99
C GLN A 88 6.18 21.47 2.84
N SER A 89 4.99 21.67 2.26
CA SER A 89 3.72 21.42 2.93
C SER A 89 2.71 20.78 1.99
N VAL A 90 2.19 19.63 2.39
CA VAL A 90 1.17 18.86 1.66
C VAL A 90 -0.08 19.69 1.38
N THR A 91 -0.45 20.60 2.28
CA THR A 91 -1.63 21.47 2.13
C THR A 91 -1.33 22.75 1.36
N ALA A 92 -0.11 23.29 1.43
CA ALA A 92 0.25 24.50 0.71
C ALA A 92 0.59 24.20 -0.77
N ASP A 93 1.30 23.11 -1.01
CA ASP A 93 1.77 22.67 -2.33
C ASP A 93 0.88 21.57 -2.92
N GLN A 94 -0.43 21.65 -2.64
CA GLN A 94 -1.41 20.58 -2.86
C GLN A 94 -1.36 19.98 -4.28
N GLN A 95 -1.30 20.81 -5.31
CA GLN A 95 -1.28 20.33 -6.70
C GLN A 95 -0.03 19.50 -7.00
N THR A 96 1.14 20.01 -6.59
CA THR A 96 2.42 19.33 -6.77
C THR A 96 2.45 18.04 -5.96
N ALA A 97 2.01 18.09 -4.68
CA ALA A 97 1.99 16.95 -3.78
C ALA A 97 1.11 15.79 -4.31
N ILE A 98 -0.09 16.10 -4.82
CA ILE A 98 -0.99 15.12 -5.44
C ILE A 98 -0.39 14.59 -6.75
N GLY A 99 0.13 15.46 -7.60
CA GLY A 99 0.71 15.09 -8.89
C GLY A 99 1.86 14.10 -8.73
N THR A 100 2.82 14.40 -7.85
CA THR A 100 3.96 13.53 -7.58
C THR A 100 3.55 12.23 -6.89
N TRP A 101 2.54 12.27 -6.02
CA TRP A 101 1.99 11.07 -5.39
C TRP A 101 1.35 10.13 -6.41
N LEU A 102 0.54 10.65 -7.35
CA LEU A 102 -0.03 9.84 -8.43
C LEU A 102 1.06 9.20 -9.30
N VAL A 103 2.09 9.96 -9.65
CA VAL A 103 3.26 9.43 -10.37
C VAL A 103 3.95 8.33 -9.57
N ALA A 104 4.15 8.53 -8.27
CA ALA A 104 4.76 7.54 -7.40
C ALA A 104 3.94 6.24 -7.30
N LEU A 105 2.61 6.33 -7.22
CA LEU A 105 1.73 5.16 -7.27
C LEU A 105 1.85 4.39 -8.59
N LEU A 106 1.94 5.11 -9.71
CA LEU A 106 2.14 4.49 -11.02
C LEU A 106 3.50 3.77 -11.10
N VAL A 107 4.56 4.38 -10.56
CA VAL A 107 5.88 3.74 -10.47
C VAL A 107 5.81 2.49 -9.59
N GLY A 108 5.19 2.57 -8.41
CA GLY A 108 5.01 1.42 -7.52
C GLY A 108 4.21 0.30 -8.17
N ALA A 109 3.12 0.63 -8.87
CA ALA A 109 2.31 -0.33 -9.60
C ALA A 109 3.11 -1.00 -10.73
N LEU A 110 3.88 -0.21 -11.48
CA LEU A 110 4.73 -0.71 -12.56
C LEU A 110 5.82 -1.65 -12.04
N VAL A 111 6.49 -1.31 -10.92
CA VAL A 111 7.51 -2.18 -10.31
C VAL A 111 6.87 -3.46 -9.75
N ALA A 112 5.73 -3.35 -9.06
CA ALA A 112 5.02 -4.52 -8.53
C ALA A 112 4.51 -5.44 -9.66
N TRP A 113 4.13 -4.88 -10.80
CA TRP A 113 3.71 -5.63 -11.98
C TRP A 113 4.89 -6.27 -12.71
N ALA A 114 5.99 -5.53 -12.88
CA ALA A 114 7.19 -5.99 -13.56
C ALA A 114 7.94 -7.06 -12.77
N ASN A 115 7.77 -7.12 -11.43
CA ASN A 115 8.40 -8.14 -10.59
C ASN A 115 7.79 -9.53 -10.93
N PRO A 116 8.51 -10.37 -11.68
CA PRO A 116 7.94 -11.57 -12.24
C PRO A 116 7.71 -12.58 -11.12
N ARG A 117 6.53 -13.19 -11.13
CA ARG A 117 6.08 -14.28 -10.27
C ARG A 117 7.24 -15.20 -9.86
N ILE A 118 7.76 -15.03 -8.64
CA ILE A 118 8.41 -16.14 -7.94
C ILE A 118 7.26 -17.12 -7.68
N ARG A 119 7.00 -18.01 -8.64
CA ARG A 119 6.02 -19.09 -8.49
C ARG A 119 6.36 -19.77 -7.15
N PRO A 120 5.40 -19.88 -6.21
CA PRO A 120 5.54 -20.87 -5.16
C PRO A 120 5.71 -22.19 -5.90
N ARG A 121 6.85 -22.85 -5.73
CA ARG A 121 6.99 -24.25 -6.12
C ARG A 121 5.82 -24.95 -5.44
N GLY A 122 4.87 -25.42 -6.23
CA GLY A 122 3.87 -26.35 -5.72
C GLY A 122 4.67 -27.49 -5.10
N SER A 123 4.56 -27.64 -3.78
CA SER A 123 4.93 -28.89 -3.14
C SER A 123 3.88 -29.90 -3.59
N GLU A 124 4.11 -30.51 -4.74
CA GLU A 124 3.74 -31.90 -4.94
C GLU A 124 4.55 -32.70 -3.92
N ALA A 125 3.92 -33.02 -2.78
CA ALA A 125 4.24 -34.11 -1.87
C ALA A 125 3.05 -34.30 -0.91
#